data_AF-X6M4N1-F1
#
_entry.id   AF-X6M4N1-F1
#
_cell.length_a   1.000
_cell.length_b   1.000
_cell.length_c   1.000
_cell.angle_alpha   90.00
_cell.angle_beta   90.00
_cell.angle_gamma   90.00
#
_symmetry.space_group_name_H-M   'P 1'
#
loop_
_entity.id
_entity.type
_entity.pdbx_description
1 polymer ?
#
loop_
_entity_poly.entity_id
_entity_poly.type
_entity_poly.pdbx_seq_one_letter_code
_entity_poly.pdbx_strand_id
1 'polypeptide(L)'
;MCTITKRNWISETNHNQFAENNIMTIIIHKYQIIIIFIYIPPNEDEMNDKISTNTFRNLEKIIQLFNILKYIIIIMGDFNARIIDTGDRITNQSGQLLKQLCQIHKLEILNTNQTFGQRTYHNFKTKQLTFSIVDYVIINTNIRLKKCTPQIDIIKAFTESDHFPIRLTFDIPEYIIINKQYPQLPKIIITRDKTKLKKILQKE
;
A
#
# COMPACT_ATOMS: atom_id res chain seq x y z
N MET A 1 -10.41 -2.54 -7.37
CA MET A 1 -9.98 -3.20 -6.11
C MET A 1 -11.14 -3.21 -5.13
N CYS A 2 -11.19 -4.21 -4.23
CA CYS A 2 -12.23 -4.35 -3.20
C CYS A 2 -11.57 -4.63 -1.84
N THR A 3 -12.15 -4.12 -0.75
CA THR A 3 -11.74 -4.47 0.63
C THR A 3 -12.85 -5.27 1.30
N ILE A 4 -12.46 -6.28 2.08
CA ILE A 4 -13.36 -7.00 2.96
C ILE A 4 -12.82 -6.84 4.37
N THR A 5 -13.60 -6.20 5.23
CA THR A 5 -13.26 -5.97 6.63
C THR A 5 -14.13 -6.85 7.51
N LYS A 6 -13.54 -7.53 8.50
CA LYS A 6 -14.30 -8.30 9.49
C LYS A 6 -15.27 -7.38 10.23
N ARG A 7 -16.47 -7.87 10.54
CA ARG A 7 -17.58 -7.07 11.08
C ARG A 7 -17.22 -6.22 12.30
N ASN A 8 -16.40 -6.75 13.20
CA ASN A 8 -15.96 -6.07 14.42
C ASN A 8 -15.00 -4.88 14.18
N TRP A 9 -14.40 -4.77 12.99
CA TRP A 9 -13.49 -3.69 12.64
C TRP A 9 -14.16 -2.55 11.87
N ILE A 10 -15.36 -2.76 11.32
CA ILE A 10 -16.03 -1.79 10.43
C ILE A 10 -16.16 -0.40 11.08
N SER A 11 -16.50 -0.33 12.37
CA SER A 11 -16.64 0.94 13.09
C SER A 11 -15.30 1.58 13.48
N GLU A 12 -14.19 0.85 13.40
CA GLU A 12 -12.86 1.34 13.74
C GLU A 12 -12.03 1.75 12.50
N THR A 13 -12.57 1.51 11.30
CA THR A 13 -11.87 1.70 10.02
C THR A 13 -12.56 2.72 9.12
N ASN A 14 -11.80 3.68 8.59
CA ASN A 14 -12.25 4.56 7.52
C ASN A 14 -11.73 4.07 6.18
N HIS A 15 -12.66 3.75 5.27
CA HIS A 15 -12.35 3.25 3.94
C HIS A 15 -12.37 4.39 2.92
N ASN A 16 -11.43 4.35 1.97
CA ASN A 16 -11.44 5.11 0.72
C ASN A 16 -11.43 6.64 0.85
N GLN A 17 -11.02 7.18 2.01
CA GLN A 17 -10.90 8.63 2.18
C GLN A 17 -9.90 9.27 1.19
N PHE A 18 -8.85 8.53 0.81
CA PHE A 18 -7.83 8.95 -0.16
C PHE A 18 -7.77 8.02 -1.38
N ALA A 19 -8.89 7.35 -1.71
CA ALA A 19 -8.91 6.43 -2.84
C ALA A 19 -8.88 7.16 -4.20
N GLU A 20 -8.20 6.55 -5.16
CA GLU A 20 -8.28 6.84 -6.59
C GLU A 20 -8.43 5.52 -7.36
N ASN A 21 -8.56 5.55 -8.70
CA ASN A 21 -8.84 4.35 -9.52
C ASN A 21 -7.90 3.17 -9.22
N ASN A 22 -6.63 3.47 -8.93
CA ASN A 22 -5.54 2.51 -8.72
C ASN A 22 -5.03 2.48 -7.27
N ILE A 23 -5.64 3.23 -6.35
CA ILE A 23 -5.28 3.29 -4.93
C ILE A 23 -6.52 3.19 -4.06
N MET A 24 -6.50 2.33 -3.07
CA MET A 24 -7.57 2.16 -2.11
C MET A 24 -6.96 2.25 -0.70
N THR A 25 -7.67 2.83 0.25
CA THR A 25 -7.10 3.09 1.58
C THR A 25 -8.02 2.58 2.69
N ILE A 26 -7.42 2.05 3.75
CA ILE A 26 -8.06 1.80 5.04
C ILE A 26 -7.27 2.54 6.10
N ILE A 27 -7.93 3.34 6.92
CA ILE A 27 -7.32 4.07 8.02
C ILE A 27 -7.90 3.55 9.33
N ILE A 28 -7.02 3.18 10.26
CA ILE A 28 -7.38 2.74 11.62
C ILE A 28 -6.90 3.82 12.59
N HIS A 29 -7.74 4.84 12.81
CA HIS A 29 -7.35 6.05 13.54
C HIS A 29 -6.89 5.77 14.97
N LYS A 30 -7.56 4.86 15.67
CA LYS A 30 -7.25 4.44 17.03
C LYS A 30 -5.78 4.04 17.23
N TYR A 31 -5.18 3.45 16.19
CA TYR A 31 -3.81 2.96 16.21
C TYR A 31 -2.86 3.77 15.31
N GLN A 32 -3.37 4.81 14.65
CA GLN A 32 -2.65 5.62 13.65
C GLN A 32 -1.99 4.76 12.57
N ILE A 33 -2.77 3.86 11.98
CA ILE A 33 -2.34 2.99 10.88
C ILE A 33 -3.08 3.41 9.62
N ILE A 34 -2.36 3.52 8.51
CA ILE A 34 -2.93 3.53 7.17
C ILE A 34 -2.43 2.31 6.40
N ILE A 35 -3.38 1.62 5.77
CA ILE A 35 -3.14 0.54 4.82
C ILE A 35 -3.54 1.06 3.44
N ILE A 36 -2.61 1.01 2.50
CA ILE A 36 -2.75 1.49 1.14
C ILE A 36 -2.69 0.27 0.22
N PHE A 37 -3.79 -0.03 -0.45
CA PHE A 37 -3.83 -1.02 -1.50
C PHE A 37 -3.59 -0.35 -2.84
N ILE A 38 -2.77 -0.96 -3.68
CA ILE A 38 -2.38 -0.37 -4.97
C ILE A 38 -2.41 -1.40 -6.09
N TYR A 39 -2.74 -0.93 -7.29
CA TYR A 39 -2.59 -1.67 -8.53
C TYR A 39 -1.92 -0.79 -9.58
N ILE A 40 -0.71 -1.14 -10.00
CA ILE A 40 -0.01 -0.49 -11.12
C ILE A 40 -0.19 -1.39 -12.34
N PRO A 41 -0.75 -0.89 -13.47
CA PRO A 41 -0.89 -1.71 -14.67
C PRO A 41 0.48 -2.11 -15.25
N PRO A 42 0.57 -3.22 -15.99
CA PRO A 42 1.79 -3.57 -16.71
C PRO A 42 2.11 -2.51 -17.78
N ASN A 43 3.40 -2.18 -17.93
CA ASN A 43 3.87 -1.17 -18.89
C ASN A 43 3.90 -1.77 -20.32
N GLU A 44 2.71 -2.00 -20.89
CA GLU A 44 2.51 -2.57 -22.22
C GLU A 44 2.26 -1.48 -23.29
N ASP A 45 1.78 -0.30 -22.87
CA ASP A 45 1.46 0.82 -23.75
C ASP A 45 1.62 2.19 -23.05
N GLU A 46 1.60 3.27 -23.86
CA GLU A 46 1.77 4.65 -23.40
C GLU A 46 0.66 5.10 -22.43
N MET A 47 -0.54 4.52 -22.54
CA MET A 47 -1.66 4.84 -21.65
C MET A 47 -1.40 4.27 -20.26
N ASN A 48 -0.94 3.02 -20.17
CA ASN A 48 -0.52 2.39 -18.92
C ASN A 48 0.64 3.13 -18.28
N ASP A 49 1.62 3.61 -19.06
CA ASP A 49 2.73 4.42 -18.53
C ASP A 49 2.26 5.72 -17.86
N LYS A 50 1.27 6.40 -18.46
CA LYS A 50 0.64 7.59 -17.87
C LYS A 50 -0.11 7.26 -16.58
N ILE A 51 -0.85 6.15 -16.56
CA ILE A 51 -1.57 5.67 -15.37
C ILE A 51 -0.58 5.32 -14.26
N SER A 52 0.48 4.57 -14.56
CA SER A 52 1.54 4.19 -13.63
C SER A 52 2.19 5.42 -13.02
N THR A 53 2.62 6.38 -13.86
CA THR A 53 3.25 7.62 -13.40
C THR A 53 2.34 8.44 -12.48
N ASN A 54 1.07 8.59 -12.85
CA ASN A 54 0.12 9.33 -12.03
C ASN A 54 -0.17 8.61 -10.70
N THR A 55 -0.25 7.28 -10.73
CA THR A 55 -0.48 6.45 -9.54
C THR A 55 0.69 6.55 -8.56
N PHE A 56 1.94 6.46 -9.04
CA PHE A 56 3.12 6.67 -8.19
C PHE A 56 3.16 8.07 -7.56
N ARG A 57 2.83 9.12 -8.33
CA ARG A 57 2.76 10.49 -7.82
C ARG A 57 1.69 10.65 -6.74
N ASN A 58 0.54 10.00 -6.90
CA ASN A 58 -0.53 10.04 -5.91
C ASN A 58 -0.17 9.23 -4.66
N LEU A 59 0.43 8.05 -4.83
CA LEU A 59 0.98 7.27 -3.72
C LEU A 59 1.99 8.09 -2.91
N GLU A 60 2.91 8.78 -3.57
CA GLU A 60 3.90 9.64 -2.92
C GLU A 60 3.23 10.73 -2.05
N LYS A 61 2.21 11.42 -2.55
CA LYS A 61 1.49 12.44 -1.75
C LYS A 61 0.86 11.85 -0.49
N ILE A 62 0.28 10.65 -0.59
CA ILE A 62 -0.31 9.95 0.56
C ILE A 62 0.80 9.58 1.56
N ILE A 63 1.92 9.02 1.08
CA ILE A 63 3.07 8.68 1.93
C ILE A 63 3.58 9.92 2.68
N GLN A 64 3.79 11.03 1.96
CA GLN A 64 4.25 12.30 2.56
C GLN A 64 3.30 12.79 3.65
N LEU A 65 2.00 12.83 3.37
CA LEU A 65 0.99 13.24 4.34
C LEU A 65 1.04 12.38 5.62
N PHE A 66 1.03 11.06 5.47
CA PHE A 66 0.97 10.16 6.61
C PHE A 66 2.30 10.03 7.35
N ASN A 67 3.42 10.31 6.70
CA ASN A 67 4.71 10.50 7.37
C ASN A 67 4.69 11.75 8.27
N ILE A 68 4.15 12.88 7.79
CA ILE A 68 3.99 14.11 8.60
C ILE A 68 3.10 13.85 9.82
N LEU A 69 2.00 13.12 9.61
CA LEU A 69 1.08 12.72 10.69
C LEU A 69 1.64 11.59 11.58
N LYS A 70 2.84 11.09 11.28
CA LYS A 70 3.56 10.03 11.99
C LYS A 70 2.81 8.69 12.04
N TYR A 71 1.93 8.42 11.08
CA TYR A 71 1.21 7.16 11.00
C TYR A 71 2.17 6.00 10.68
N ILE A 72 1.78 4.80 11.07
CA ILE A 72 2.30 3.57 10.50
C ILE A 72 1.70 3.46 9.10
N ILE A 73 2.56 3.25 8.10
CA ILE A 73 2.16 3.11 6.71
C ILE A 73 2.45 1.68 6.28
N ILE A 74 1.42 1.00 5.79
CA ILE A 74 1.49 -0.31 5.15
C ILE A 74 0.98 -0.12 3.72
N ILE A 75 1.75 -0.56 2.73
CA ILE A 75 1.36 -0.54 1.32
C ILE A 75 1.39 -1.98 0.82
N MET A 76 0.32 -2.43 0.18
CA MET A 76 0.18 -3.78 -0.35
C MET A 76 -0.42 -3.75 -1.75
N GLY A 77 0.07 -4.60 -2.64
CA GLY A 77 -0.62 -4.82 -3.90
C GLY A 77 0.30 -5.18 -5.05
N ASP A 78 -0.29 -5.23 -6.23
CA ASP A 78 0.39 -5.55 -7.48
C ASP A 78 0.98 -4.28 -8.08
N PHE A 79 2.31 -4.23 -8.13
CA PHE A 79 3.03 -3.10 -8.71
C PHE A 79 3.43 -3.33 -10.16
N ASN A 80 3.24 -4.54 -10.70
CA ASN A 80 3.86 -4.98 -11.96
C ASN A 80 5.36 -4.61 -12.05
N ALA A 81 5.98 -4.47 -10.88
CA ALA A 81 7.36 -4.08 -10.69
C ALA A 81 8.16 -5.35 -10.43
N ARG A 82 9.26 -5.53 -11.14
CA ARG A 82 10.19 -6.63 -10.92
C ARG A 82 11.45 -6.05 -10.32
N ILE A 83 11.97 -6.68 -9.27
CA ILE A 83 13.12 -6.19 -8.51
C ILE A 83 14.06 -7.38 -8.23
N ILE A 84 15.35 -7.27 -8.58
CA ILE A 84 16.32 -8.36 -8.35
C ILE A 84 16.51 -8.62 -6.84
N ASP A 85 16.48 -7.56 -6.03
CA ASP A 85 16.68 -7.64 -4.57
C ASP A 85 15.61 -8.48 -3.84
N THR A 86 14.48 -8.79 -4.49
CA THR A 86 13.45 -9.70 -3.94
C THR A 86 13.61 -11.14 -4.39
N GLY A 87 14.64 -11.44 -5.21
CA GLY A 87 14.89 -12.74 -5.81
C GLY A 87 14.21 -12.93 -7.17
N ASP A 88 13.68 -11.87 -7.79
CA ASP A 88 13.26 -11.89 -9.20
C ASP A 88 14.51 -11.85 -10.12
N ARG A 89 14.32 -12.19 -11.40
CA ARG A 89 15.39 -12.31 -12.40
C ARG A 89 15.86 -10.97 -12.98
N ILE A 90 15.01 -9.94 -12.93
CA ILE A 90 15.29 -8.63 -13.53
C ILE A 90 14.77 -7.50 -12.64
N THR A 91 15.29 -6.29 -12.86
CA THR A 91 14.66 -5.06 -12.38
C THR A 91 14.10 -4.29 -13.56
N ASN A 92 12.77 -4.16 -13.66
CA ASN A 92 12.11 -3.40 -14.74
C ASN A 92 11.92 -1.93 -14.36
N GLN A 93 11.36 -1.11 -15.26
CA GLN A 93 11.16 0.32 -15.04
C GLN A 93 10.28 0.61 -13.81
N SER A 94 9.15 -0.07 -13.66
CA SER A 94 8.30 0.05 -12.46
C SER A 94 9.04 -0.35 -11.18
N GLY A 95 9.92 -1.36 -11.26
CA GLY A 95 10.85 -1.74 -10.19
C GLY A 95 11.83 -0.62 -9.82
N GLN A 96 12.39 0.09 -10.80
CA GLN A 96 13.27 1.23 -10.53
C GLN A 96 12.52 2.39 -9.86
N LEU A 97 11.31 2.72 -10.35
CA LEU A 97 10.47 3.75 -9.74
C LEU A 97 10.10 3.40 -8.29
N LEU A 98 9.72 2.14 -8.06
CA LEU A 98 9.38 1.66 -6.73
C LEU A 98 10.59 1.71 -5.77
N LYS A 99 11.77 1.29 -6.23
CA LYS A 99 13.01 1.40 -5.45
C LYS A 99 13.34 2.85 -5.09
N GLN A 100 13.23 3.77 -6.05
CA GLN A 100 13.47 5.20 -5.80
C GLN A 100 12.48 5.76 -4.77
N LEU A 101 11.19 5.45 -4.91
CA LEU A 101 10.18 5.86 -3.93
C LEU A 101 10.51 5.34 -2.53
N CYS A 102 10.89 4.06 -2.41
CA CYS A 102 11.26 3.46 -1.13
C CYS A 102 12.52 4.12 -0.52
N GLN A 103 13.52 4.44 -1.35
CA GLN A 103 14.73 5.13 -0.87
C GLN A 103 14.41 6.55 -0.37
N ILE A 104 13.65 7.34 -1.12
CA ILE A 104 13.31 8.72 -0.77
C ILE A 104 12.51 8.77 0.53
N HIS A 105 11.51 7.89 0.67
CA HIS A 105 10.57 7.91 1.80
C HIS A 105 10.96 6.96 2.94
N LYS A 106 12.16 6.37 2.88
CA LYS A 106 12.67 5.39 3.86
C LYS A 106 11.63 4.29 4.13
N LEU A 107 11.23 3.62 3.06
CA LEU A 107 10.34 2.47 3.10
C LEU A 107 11.15 1.18 2.95
N GLU A 108 10.65 0.11 3.54
CA GLU A 108 11.20 -1.23 3.46
C GLU A 108 10.23 -2.14 2.71
N ILE A 109 10.74 -2.85 1.70
CA ILE A 109 10.01 -3.89 0.97
C ILE A 109 10.22 -5.21 1.71
N LEU A 110 9.21 -5.69 2.45
CA LEU A 110 9.36 -6.88 3.29
C LEU A 110 9.72 -8.15 2.51
N ASN A 111 9.31 -8.21 1.23
CA ASN A 111 9.61 -9.33 0.34
C ASN A 111 11.12 -9.59 0.17
N THR A 112 11.98 -8.58 0.31
CA THR A 112 13.44 -8.77 0.13
C THR A 112 14.04 -9.70 1.19
N ASN A 113 13.48 -9.68 2.41
CA ASN A 113 14.09 -10.36 3.55
C ASN A 113 13.28 -11.57 4.01
N GLN A 114 11.94 -11.49 3.95
CA GLN A 114 11.07 -12.50 4.56
C GLN A 114 10.59 -13.55 3.55
N THR A 115 10.41 -13.17 2.28
CA THR A 115 9.91 -14.07 1.22
C THR A 115 10.79 -14.03 -0.03
N PHE A 116 12.11 -13.89 0.16
CA PHE A 116 13.07 -13.81 -0.95
C PHE A 116 12.92 -15.00 -1.91
N GLY A 117 12.84 -14.73 -3.21
CA GLY A 117 12.71 -15.72 -4.28
C GLY A 117 11.34 -16.39 -4.36
N GLN A 118 10.38 -16.03 -3.50
CA GLN A 118 9.03 -16.58 -3.57
C GLN A 118 8.20 -15.83 -4.61
N ARG A 119 7.81 -16.53 -5.67
CA ARG A 119 6.92 -16.01 -6.71
C ARG A 119 5.57 -15.59 -6.15
N THR A 120 5.05 -14.46 -6.63
CA THR A 120 3.70 -13.97 -6.31
C THR A 120 2.76 -14.09 -7.50
N TYR A 121 3.33 -14.21 -8.71
CA TYR A 121 2.59 -14.39 -9.96
C TYR A 121 3.09 -15.63 -10.72
N HIS A 122 2.17 -16.34 -11.35
CA HIS A 122 2.46 -17.48 -12.20
C HIS A 122 1.55 -17.52 -13.43
N ASN A 123 2.15 -17.44 -14.61
CA ASN A 123 1.41 -17.54 -15.86
C ASN A 123 1.16 -19.02 -16.20
N PHE A 124 -0.11 -19.44 -16.13
CA PHE A 124 -0.54 -20.78 -16.48
C PHE A 124 -0.93 -20.93 -17.97
N LYS A 125 -0.93 -19.85 -18.76
CA LYS A 125 -1.43 -19.85 -20.15
C LYS A 125 -0.42 -20.39 -21.17
N THR A 126 0.87 -20.41 -20.84
CA THR A 126 1.94 -20.85 -21.74
C THR A 126 2.52 -22.20 -21.34
N LYS A 127 2.95 -23.01 -22.33
CA LYS A 127 3.67 -24.28 -22.07
C LYS A 127 4.96 -24.08 -21.27
N GLN A 128 5.55 -22.89 -21.35
CA GLN A 128 6.69 -22.48 -20.52
C GLN A 128 6.17 -21.87 -19.22
N LEU A 129 6.66 -22.39 -18.09
CA LEU A 129 6.39 -21.85 -16.77
C LEU A 129 7.09 -20.48 -16.65
N THR A 130 6.32 -19.39 -16.79
CA THR A 130 6.80 -18.04 -16.49
C THR A 130 6.23 -17.57 -15.15
N PHE A 131 7.11 -17.08 -14.28
CA PHE A 131 6.74 -16.57 -12.96
C PHE A 131 7.50 -15.27 -12.67
N SER A 132 6.94 -14.47 -11.78
CA SER A 132 7.54 -13.21 -11.32
C SER A 132 7.16 -12.92 -9.88
N ILE A 133 7.87 -11.95 -9.31
CA ILE A 133 7.57 -11.33 -8.02
C ILE A 133 7.15 -9.90 -8.36
N VAL A 134 5.85 -9.63 -8.26
CA VAL A 134 5.25 -8.33 -8.66
C VAL A 134 4.35 -7.73 -7.59
N ASP A 135 3.93 -8.57 -6.64
CA ASP A 135 3.11 -8.18 -5.51
C ASP A 135 4.00 -7.94 -4.29
N TYR A 136 3.92 -6.75 -3.70
CA TYR A 136 4.80 -6.35 -2.62
C TYR A 136 4.04 -5.92 -1.37
N VAL A 137 4.67 -6.16 -0.22
CA VAL A 137 4.31 -5.55 1.06
C VAL A 137 5.42 -4.59 1.46
N ILE A 138 5.05 -3.34 1.63
CA ILE A 138 5.98 -2.24 1.88
C ILE A 138 5.54 -1.50 3.12
N ILE A 139 6.49 -1.14 3.95
CA ILE A 139 6.24 -0.46 5.23
C ILE A 139 7.14 0.76 5.39
N ASN A 140 6.71 1.76 6.16
CA ASN A 140 7.62 2.83 6.55
C ASN A 140 8.51 2.42 7.74
N THR A 141 9.71 3.01 7.85
CA THR A 141 10.64 2.74 8.96
C THR A 141 10.21 3.38 10.30
N ASN A 142 8.91 3.48 10.57
CA ASN A 142 8.38 4.05 11.80
C ASN A 142 8.84 3.20 13.00
N ILE A 143 9.40 3.84 14.02
CA ILE A 143 9.93 3.13 15.20
C ILE A 143 8.87 2.30 15.93
N ARG A 144 7.59 2.70 15.83
CA ARG A 144 6.46 1.95 16.38
C ARG A 144 6.27 0.61 15.65
N LEU A 145 6.47 0.59 14.35
CA LEU A 145 6.30 -0.59 13.53
C LEU A 145 7.39 -1.64 13.78
N LYS A 146 8.62 -1.23 14.14
CA LYS A 146 9.68 -2.16 14.58
C LYS A 146 9.23 -3.01 15.79
N LYS A 147 8.29 -2.51 16.57
CA LYS A 147 7.72 -3.20 17.73
C LYS A 147 6.46 -4.01 17.41
N CYS A 148 5.91 -3.86 16.21
CA CYS A 148 4.76 -4.61 15.69
C CYS A 148 5.13 -5.95 15.05
N THR A 149 6.44 -6.22 14.89
CA THR A 149 6.99 -7.47 14.32
C THR A 149 6.25 -7.97 13.07
N PRO A 150 6.14 -7.15 12.00
CA PRO A 150 5.40 -7.53 10.81
C PRO A 150 6.01 -8.76 10.13
N GLN A 151 5.16 -9.75 9.83
CA GLN A 151 5.50 -11.00 9.15
C GLN A 151 4.67 -11.16 7.88
N ILE A 152 5.32 -11.48 6.77
CA ILE A 152 4.66 -11.76 5.50
C ILE A 152 4.77 -13.23 5.09
N ASP A 153 3.69 -13.75 4.51
CA ASP A 153 3.64 -15.09 3.93
C ASP A 153 3.01 -15.04 2.53
N ILE A 154 3.57 -15.81 1.59
CA ILE A 154 2.95 -16.06 0.29
C ILE A 154 2.11 -17.34 0.41
N ILE A 155 0.79 -17.20 0.34
CA ILE A 155 -0.14 -18.32 0.49
C ILE A 155 -0.25 -19.07 -0.83
N LYS A 156 0.34 -20.26 -0.90
CA LYS A 156 0.25 -21.16 -2.06
C LYS A 156 -1.06 -21.96 -2.06
N ALA A 157 -2.19 -21.25 -1.99
CA ALA A 157 -3.52 -21.84 -2.13
C ALA A 157 -4.02 -21.68 -3.57
N PHE A 158 -4.83 -22.62 -4.03
CA PHE A 158 -5.50 -22.50 -5.32
C PHE A 158 -6.66 -21.50 -5.18
N THR A 159 -6.57 -20.39 -5.91
CA THR A 159 -7.55 -19.28 -5.86
C THR A 159 -8.18 -18.98 -7.23
N GLU A 160 -7.97 -19.85 -8.23
CA GLU A 160 -8.30 -19.61 -9.64
C GLU A 160 -7.66 -18.34 -10.25
N SER A 161 -6.79 -17.65 -9.50
CA SER A 161 -5.97 -16.55 -9.95
C SER A 161 -4.56 -17.04 -10.29
N ASP A 162 -3.93 -16.35 -11.22
CA ASP A 162 -2.49 -16.41 -11.50
C ASP A 162 -1.63 -15.75 -10.41
N HIS A 163 -2.23 -14.97 -9.51
CA HIS A 163 -1.56 -14.41 -8.34
C HIS A 163 -1.78 -15.27 -7.08
N PHE A 164 -0.71 -15.43 -6.30
CA PHE A 164 -0.75 -16.01 -4.96
C PHE A 164 -1.15 -14.96 -3.93
N PRO A 165 -2.13 -15.22 -3.06
CA PRO A 165 -2.48 -14.30 -1.98
C PRO A 165 -1.29 -14.03 -1.06
N ILE A 166 -1.14 -12.78 -0.64
CA ILE A 166 -0.13 -12.36 0.34
C ILE A 166 -0.82 -12.07 1.66
N ARG A 167 -0.29 -12.65 2.74
CA ARG A 167 -0.71 -12.37 4.11
C ARG A 167 0.35 -11.52 4.79
N LEU A 168 -0.08 -10.43 5.40
CA LEU A 168 0.71 -9.66 6.37
C LEU A 168 0.06 -9.83 7.74
N THR A 169 0.85 -10.24 8.74
CA THR A 169 0.46 -10.32 10.14
C THR A 169 1.34 -9.39 10.96
N PHE A 170 0.76 -8.63 11.88
CA PHE A 170 1.50 -7.77 12.79
C PHE A 170 0.69 -7.56 14.06
N ASP A 171 1.40 -7.36 15.16
CA ASP A 171 0.78 -7.03 16.44
C ASP A 171 0.67 -5.52 16.59
N ILE A 172 -0.37 -5.07 17.31
CA ILE A 172 -0.48 -3.67 17.71
C ILE A 172 -0.27 -3.61 19.23
N PRO A 173 0.95 -3.28 19.69
CA PRO A 173 1.23 -3.23 21.12
C PRO A 173 0.28 -2.29 21.86
N GLU A 174 -0.30 -2.75 22.97
CA GLU A 174 -1.31 -2.00 23.74
C GLU A 174 -0.81 -0.63 24.23
N TYR A 175 0.48 -0.48 24.54
CA TYR A 175 1.05 0.81 24.94
C TYR A 175 1.15 1.85 23.80
N ILE A 176 0.91 1.45 22.53
CA ILE A 176 0.76 2.37 21.40
C ILE A 176 -0.63 3.02 21.40
N ILE A 177 -1.59 2.46 22.14
CA ILE A 177 -2.84 3.14 22.49
C ILE A 177 -2.48 4.26 23.47
N ILE A 178 -1.97 5.37 22.93
CA ILE A 178 -1.67 6.54 23.74
C ILE A 178 -3.00 7.06 24.27
N ASN A 179 -3.21 6.99 25.58
CA ASN A 179 -4.31 7.60 26.35
C ASN A 179 -4.35 9.15 26.27
N LYS A 180 -3.77 9.76 25.24
CA LYS A 180 -3.88 11.19 24.99
C LYS A 180 -5.04 11.40 24.03
N GLN A 181 -5.97 12.28 24.39
CA GLN A 181 -6.85 12.94 23.43
C GLN A 181 -5.96 13.45 22.29
N TYR A 182 -5.87 12.68 21.20
CA TYR A 182 -5.20 13.17 20.02
C TYR A 182 -6.02 14.35 19.55
N PRO A 183 -5.38 15.45 19.09
CA PRO A 183 -6.12 16.46 18.36
C PRO A 183 -6.86 15.72 17.26
N GLN A 184 -8.18 15.84 17.23
CA GLN A 184 -8.95 15.36 16.08
C GLN A 184 -8.23 15.90 14.86
N LEU A 185 -7.88 15.00 13.93
CA LEU A 185 -7.36 15.46 12.64
C LEU A 185 -8.36 16.52 12.17
N PRO A 186 -7.90 17.75 11.85
CA PRO A 186 -8.80 18.72 11.30
C PRO A 186 -9.51 18.06 10.13
N LYS A 187 -10.79 18.39 9.94
CA LYS A 187 -11.56 17.82 8.83
C LYS A 187 -10.95 18.36 7.53
N ILE A 188 -9.96 17.67 6.98
CA ILE A 188 -9.27 18.09 5.75
C ILE A 188 -10.19 17.73 4.60
N ILE A 189 -10.87 18.73 4.05
CA ILE A 189 -11.72 18.58 2.86
C ILE A 189 -10.93 19.05 1.66
N ILE A 190 -10.46 18.09 0.85
CA ILE A 190 -9.79 18.37 -0.42
C ILE A 190 -10.83 18.27 -1.53
N THR A 191 -11.17 19.41 -2.13
CA THR A 191 -12.08 19.47 -3.29
C THR A 191 -11.42 20.20 -4.44
N ARG A 192 -11.59 19.69 -5.67
CA ARG A 192 -11.20 20.41 -6.90
C ARG A 192 -12.22 21.48 -7.30
N ASP A 193 -13.40 21.46 -6.67
CA ASP A 193 -14.48 22.41 -6.87
C ASP A 193 -14.40 23.55 -5.84
N LYS A 194 -13.96 24.72 -6.30
CA LYS A 194 -13.85 25.95 -5.50
C LYS A 194 -15.19 26.40 -4.91
N THR A 195 -16.32 26.10 -5.57
CA THR A 195 -17.65 26.52 -5.08
C THR A 195 -18.12 25.68 -3.90
N LYS A 196 -17.83 24.37 -3.91
CA LYS A 196 -18.07 23.49 -2.75
C LYS A 196 -17.24 23.90 -1.54
N LEU A 197 -15.97 24.28 -1.75
CA LEU A 197 -15.11 24.74 -0.65
C LEU A 197 -15.68 25.99 0.04
N LYS A 198 -16.13 26.99 -0.75
CA LYS A 198 -16.73 28.21 -0.21
C LYS A 198 -18.01 27.97 0.60
N LYS A 199 -18.89 27.06 0.15
CA LYS A 199 -20.12 26.72 0.89
C LYS A 199 -19.86 26.05 2.23
N ILE A 200 -18.76 25.33 2.35
CA ILE A 200 -18.38 24.64 3.59
C ILE A 200 -17.79 25.65 4.59
N LEU A 201 -16.95 26.57 4.13
CA LEU A 201 -16.37 27.64 4.95
C LEU A 201 -17.40 28.66 5.48
N GLN A 202 -18.63 28.67 4.94
CA GLN A 202 -19.71 29.56 5.37
C GLN A 202 -20.69 28.91 6.37
N LYS A 203 -20.49 27.61 6.70
CA LYS A 203 -21.37 26.84 7.59
C LYS A 203 -20.75 26.55 8.97
N GLU A 204 -19.58 27.10 9.25
CA GLU A 204 -18.95 27.20 10.57
C GLU A 204 -19.08 28.63 11.08
#